data_AF-A0A3B0MJQ1-F1
#
_entry.id   AF-A0A3B0MJQ1-F1
#
_cell.length_a   1.000
_cell.length_b   1.000
_cell.length_c   1.000
_cell.angle_alpha   90.00
_cell.angle_beta   90.00
_cell.angle_gamma   90.00
#
_symmetry.space_group_name_H-M   'P 1'
#
loop_
_entity.id
_entity.type
_entity.pdbx_description
1 polymer ?
#
loop_
_entity_poly.entity_id
_entity_poly.type
_entity_poly.pdbx_seq_one_letter_code
_entity_poly.pdbx_strand_id
1 'polypeptide(L)'
;MSLSIQGNFLFLFNRTLSNEDVQRAINSSSKEEAIHVGIWEKIKDWFCGTNTSEALEKIYELTHSNDEFDTETILKKVTAFYQLKEMVYPVYQDRFQASITSNEGGAYTFSFSIKDVMDECALVYGNTEKDIYSLKERELTNNSEFLDNNTVIREGLDVALNQVKYDDKENKLDGVALANQSRVNLHLLDEETKQEMAVNQRFAQKWIALQIKCFDYYAAQRSSLDSIDGLDITSVIGTEKKWIFHFAQSINEIKRNTQENLAKEFNDEIKKLNDLNIYNYPDKLDNEPIYSEPYKNNEPIYEGIQFNSSEISSKKYYKGSINGDIYAKVDKKILINQNYSKK
;
A
#
# COMPACT_ATOMS: atom_id res chain seq x y z
N MET A 1 31.65 -2.42 -28.10
CA MET A 1 31.64 -1.77 -29.44
C MET A 1 30.38 -0.94 -29.52
N SER A 2 30.49 0.39 -29.58
CA SER A 2 29.34 1.28 -29.76
C SER A 2 29.12 1.52 -31.25
N LEU A 3 27.96 1.15 -31.78
CA LEU A 3 27.55 1.47 -33.15
C LEU A 3 26.75 2.77 -33.12
N SER A 4 27.31 3.85 -33.66
CA SER A 4 26.55 5.09 -33.89
C SER A 4 25.77 4.96 -35.21
N ILE A 5 24.45 4.88 -35.13
CA ILE A 5 23.59 4.95 -36.30
C ILE A 5 23.24 6.42 -36.53
N GLN A 6 23.61 6.96 -37.69
CA GLN A 6 23.39 8.35 -38.03
C GLN A 6 21.94 8.55 -38.49
N GLY A 7 21.10 9.08 -37.60
CA GLY A 7 19.68 9.36 -37.85
C GLY A 7 19.47 10.66 -38.64
N ASN A 8 18.40 10.69 -39.44
CA ASN A 8 18.00 11.84 -40.25
C ASN A 8 17.59 13.02 -39.34
N PHE A 9 18.10 14.23 -39.64
CA PHE A 9 18.14 15.46 -38.83
C PHE A 9 16.78 16.15 -38.53
N LEU A 10 15.68 15.41 -38.42
CA LEU A 10 14.37 15.97 -38.03
C LEU A 10 14.02 15.76 -36.54
N PHE A 11 14.79 14.95 -35.82
CA PHE A 11 14.65 14.78 -34.37
C PHE A 11 16.01 14.94 -33.69
N LEU A 12 16.09 15.81 -32.68
CA LEU A 12 17.30 16.17 -31.93
C LEU A 12 17.82 15.07 -30.99
N PHE A 13 17.49 13.80 -31.23
CA PHE A 13 17.87 12.70 -30.34
C PHE A 13 18.62 11.62 -31.13
N ASN A 14 19.93 11.51 -30.88
CA ASN A 14 20.70 10.34 -31.27
C ASN A 14 20.29 9.17 -30.37
N ARG A 15 19.35 8.34 -30.86
CA ARG A 15 18.97 7.10 -30.17
C ARG A 15 20.16 6.15 -30.18
N THR A 16 20.78 5.99 -29.02
CA THR A 16 21.79 4.94 -28.79
C THR A 16 21.06 3.72 -28.27
N LEU A 17 21.17 2.58 -28.98
CA LEU A 17 20.68 1.30 -28.49
C LEU A 17 21.51 0.87 -27.27
N SER A 18 20.84 0.36 -26.22
CA SER A 18 21.53 -0.18 -25.05
C SER A 18 22.36 -1.42 -25.43
N ASN A 19 23.45 -1.67 -24.70
CA ASN A 19 24.24 -2.88 -24.92
C ASN A 19 23.40 -4.14 -24.61
N GLU A 20 22.49 -4.04 -23.64
CA GLU A 20 21.57 -5.09 -23.25
C GLU A 20 20.61 -5.45 -24.38
N ASP A 21 20.04 -4.48 -25.09
CA ASP A 21 19.13 -4.74 -26.21
C ASP A 21 19.88 -5.32 -27.42
N VAL A 22 21.12 -4.88 -27.66
CA VAL A 22 22.00 -5.48 -28.68
C VAL A 22 22.30 -6.94 -28.34
N GLN A 23 22.63 -7.23 -27.09
CA GLN A 23 22.87 -8.61 -26.64
C GLN A 23 21.61 -9.46 -26.68
N ARG A 24 20.44 -8.90 -26.33
CA ARG A 24 19.16 -9.60 -26.46
C ARG A 24 18.90 -9.95 -27.92
N ALA A 25 18.99 -8.99 -28.83
CA ALA A 25 18.79 -9.24 -30.26
C ALA A 25 19.71 -10.32 -30.85
N ILE A 26 20.96 -10.42 -30.37
CA ILE A 26 21.93 -11.44 -30.80
C ILE A 26 21.59 -12.84 -30.23
N ASN A 27 21.14 -12.90 -28.98
CA ASN A 27 21.01 -14.16 -28.23
C ASN A 27 19.57 -14.68 -28.15
N SER A 28 18.58 -13.92 -28.60
CA SER A 28 17.16 -14.29 -28.54
C SER A 28 16.80 -15.45 -29.45
N SER A 29 15.84 -16.26 -28.98
CA SER A 29 15.36 -17.46 -29.65
C SER A 29 14.21 -17.21 -30.64
N SER A 30 13.61 -16.02 -30.57
CA SER A 30 12.49 -15.58 -31.41
C SER A 30 12.64 -14.13 -31.84
N LYS A 31 11.93 -13.74 -32.89
CA LYS A 31 11.91 -12.36 -33.38
C LYS A 31 11.26 -11.43 -32.36
N GLU A 32 10.20 -11.89 -31.71
CA GLU A 32 9.43 -11.14 -30.69
C GLU A 32 10.32 -10.81 -29.48
N GLU A 33 11.12 -11.76 -29.02
CA GLU A 33 12.10 -11.56 -27.94
C GLU A 33 13.26 -10.66 -28.39
N ALA A 34 13.74 -10.83 -29.63
CA ALA A 34 14.85 -10.05 -30.18
C ALA A 34 14.52 -8.56 -30.36
N ILE A 35 13.24 -8.23 -30.60
CA ILE A 35 12.76 -6.85 -30.77
C ILE A 35 12.14 -6.26 -29.50
N HIS A 36 12.08 -7.02 -28.41
CA HIS A 36 11.53 -6.52 -27.16
C HIS A 36 12.42 -5.41 -26.60
N VAL A 37 11.89 -4.19 -26.56
CA VAL A 37 12.53 -3.01 -25.99
C VAL A 37 11.79 -2.63 -24.72
N GLY A 38 12.52 -2.47 -23.61
CA GLY A 38 11.93 -2.09 -22.32
C GLY A 38 11.30 -0.69 -22.36
N ILE A 39 10.38 -0.42 -21.42
CA ILE A 39 9.66 0.87 -21.33
C ILE A 39 10.63 2.05 -21.35
N TRP A 40 11.67 2.02 -20.51
CA TRP A 40 12.68 3.07 -20.42
C TRP A 40 13.28 3.43 -21.78
N GLU A 41 13.69 2.45 -22.56
CA GLU A 41 14.34 2.66 -23.86
C GLU A 41 13.39 3.32 -24.88
N LYS A 42 12.07 3.14 -24.73
CA LYS A 42 11.06 3.80 -25.58
C LYS A 42 10.84 5.27 -25.20
N ILE A 43 11.02 5.64 -23.93
CA ILE A 43 10.66 6.97 -23.40
C ILE A 43 11.84 7.82 -22.91
N LYS A 44 13.06 7.29 -22.84
CA LYS A 44 14.23 8.00 -22.28
C LYS A 44 14.48 9.38 -22.91
N ASP A 45 14.17 9.54 -24.20
CA ASP A 45 14.34 10.80 -24.94
C ASP A 45 13.29 11.86 -24.54
N TRP A 46 12.24 11.49 -23.80
CA TRP A 46 11.18 12.40 -23.36
C TRP A 46 11.55 13.17 -22.10
N PHE A 47 12.62 12.77 -21.41
CA PHE A 47 13.08 13.35 -20.15
C PHE A 47 14.25 14.31 -20.37
N CYS A 48 14.38 15.32 -19.51
CA CYS A 48 15.63 16.07 -19.38
C CYS A 48 16.65 15.21 -18.62
N GLY A 49 17.89 15.15 -19.12
CA GLY A 49 18.91 14.16 -18.71
C GLY A 49 19.35 14.16 -17.24
N THR A 50 18.79 15.01 -16.38
CA THR A 50 19.08 15.03 -14.94
C THR A 50 18.21 14.08 -14.12
N ASN A 51 17.08 13.59 -14.65
CA ASN A 51 16.07 12.90 -13.84
C ASN A 51 15.94 11.40 -14.15
N THR A 52 16.97 10.79 -14.74
CA THR A 52 16.93 9.38 -15.19
C THR A 52 16.70 8.37 -14.06
N SER A 53 17.38 8.51 -12.92
CA SER A 53 17.23 7.57 -11.80
C SER A 53 15.82 7.62 -11.21
N GLU A 54 15.27 8.82 -11.05
CA GLU A 54 13.93 9.02 -10.52
C GLU A 54 12.86 8.52 -11.51
N ALA A 55 13.04 8.75 -12.81
CA ALA A 55 12.13 8.22 -13.83
C ALA A 55 12.13 6.68 -13.86
N LEU A 56 13.30 6.05 -13.73
CA LEU A 56 13.44 4.60 -13.63
C LEU A 56 12.75 4.05 -12.37
N GLU A 57 12.86 4.75 -11.24
CA GLU A 57 12.14 4.41 -10.00
C GLU A 57 10.62 4.43 -10.22
N LYS A 58 10.07 5.48 -10.86
CA LYS A 58 8.63 5.53 -11.14
C LYS A 58 8.19 4.45 -12.11
N ILE A 59 8.99 4.12 -13.12
CA ILE A 59 8.72 2.99 -14.02
C ILE A 59 8.72 1.68 -13.23
N TYR A 60 9.64 1.49 -12.30
CA TYR A 60 9.68 0.32 -11.42
C TYR A 60 8.39 0.22 -10.60
N GLU A 61 7.99 1.27 -9.89
CA GLU A 61 6.74 1.30 -9.10
C GLU A 61 5.50 0.98 -9.93
N LEU A 62 5.44 1.45 -11.19
CA LEU A 62 4.32 1.16 -12.09
C LEU A 62 4.27 -0.31 -12.53
N THR A 63 5.43 -0.89 -12.82
CA THR A 63 5.54 -2.18 -13.52
C THR A 63 5.82 -3.36 -12.59
N HIS A 64 6.40 -3.11 -11.43
CA HIS A 64 6.82 -4.12 -10.46
C HIS A 64 5.95 -4.01 -9.22
N SER A 65 4.93 -4.84 -9.14
CA SER A 65 4.23 -5.23 -7.91
C SER A 65 3.27 -6.35 -8.29
N ASN A 66 3.47 -7.54 -7.73
CA ASN A 66 2.52 -8.66 -7.84
C ASN A 66 1.57 -8.72 -6.62
N ASP A 67 1.62 -7.70 -5.77
CA ASP A 67 0.89 -7.69 -4.51
C ASP A 67 -0.58 -7.34 -4.73
N GLU A 68 -1.40 -7.69 -3.75
CA GLU A 68 -2.81 -7.31 -3.73
C GLU A 68 -2.96 -5.78 -3.78
N PHE A 69 -3.87 -5.30 -4.62
CA PHE A 69 -4.08 -3.88 -4.84
C PHE A 69 -5.01 -3.26 -3.80
N ASP A 70 -4.48 -3.06 -2.58
CA ASP A 70 -5.13 -2.20 -1.61
C ASP A 70 -5.07 -0.72 -2.02
N THR A 71 -5.84 0.12 -1.33
CA THR A 71 -5.92 1.56 -1.65
C THR A 71 -4.56 2.27 -1.49
N GLU A 72 -3.71 1.83 -0.55
CA GLU A 72 -2.37 2.39 -0.34
C GLU A 72 -1.41 2.08 -1.51
N THR A 73 -1.43 0.85 -1.99
CA THR A 73 -0.60 0.38 -3.09
C THR A 73 -1.00 1.06 -4.40
N ILE A 74 -2.30 1.22 -4.64
CA ILE A 74 -2.76 1.98 -5.81
C ILE A 74 -2.37 3.46 -5.71
N LEU A 75 -2.41 4.07 -4.52
CA LEU A 75 -1.93 5.44 -4.35
C LEU A 75 -0.46 5.59 -4.77
N LYS A 76 0.42 4.62 -4.46
CA LYS A 76 1.82 4.62 -4.91
C LYS A 76 1.91 4.60 -6.44
N LYS A 77 1.12 3.75 -7.10
CA LYS A 77 1.07 3.67 -8.58
C LYS A 77 0.49 4.93 -9.23
N VAL A 78 -0.60 5.47 -8.68
CA VAL A 78 -1.18 6.75 -9.12
C VAL A 78 -0.16 7.88 -9.02
N THR A 79 0.55 7.95 -7.90
CA THR A 79 1.59 8.96 -7.65
C THR A 79 2.74 8.80 -8.64
N ALA A 80 3.24 7.57 -8.82
CA ALA A 80 4.31 7.28 -9.77
C ALA A 80 3.92 7.63 -11.21
N PHE A 81 2.68 7.32 -11.63
CA PHE A 81 2.18 7.65 -12.97
C PHE A 81 2.11 9.16 -13.18
N TYR A 82 1.56 9.89 -12.20
CA TYR A 82 1.49 11.35 -12.26
C TYR A 82 2.88 11.98 -12.33
N GLN A 83 3.79 11.60 -11.42
CA GLN A 83 5.14 12.13 -11.40
C GLN A 83 5.88 11.84 -12.71
N LEU A 84 5.79 10.62 -13.23
CA LEU A 84 6.41 10.26 -14.51
C LEU A 84 5.88 11.12 -15.67
N LYS A 85 4.57 11.44 -15.67
CA LYS A 85 3.97 12.39 -16.63
C LYS A 85 4.50 13.81 -16.45
N GLU A 86 4.70 14.29 -15.23
CA GLU A 86 5.24 15.65 -15.00
C GLU A 86 6.71 15.78 -15.37
N MET A 87 7.47 14.68 -15.32
CA MET A 87 8.91 14.67 -15.62
C MET A 87 9.23 14.72 -17.13
N VAL A 88 8.28 14.39 -18.00
CA VAL A 88 8.50 14.46 -19.46
C VAL A 88 8.28 15.86 -20.01
N TYR A 89 8.91 16.16 -21.15
CA TYR A 89 8.64 17.43 -21.84
C TYR A 89 7.14 17.59 -22.14
N PRO A 90 6.59 18.82 -22.07
CA PRO A 90 5.16 19.07 -22.27
C PRO A 90 4.58 18.48 -23.57
N VAL A 91 5.39 18.41 -24.64
CA VAL A 91 5.00 17.82 -25.94
C VAL A 91 4.72 16.31 -25.90
N TYR A 92 5.10 15.62 -24.82
CA TYR A 92 4.87 14.18 -24.63
C TYR A 92 3.84 13.87 -23.54
N GLN A 93 3.38 14.87 -22.78
CA GLN A 93 2.46 14.63 -21.66
C GLN A 93 1.13 14.03 -22.12
N ASP A 94 0.62 14.43 -23.29
CA ASP A 94 -0.62 13.92 -23.90
C ASP A 94 -0.61 12.41 -24.20
N ARG A 95 0.59 11.81 -24.26
CA ARG A 95 0.77 10.36 -24.44
C ARG A 95 0.45 9.56 -23.20
N PHE A 96 0.44 10.19 -22.01
CA PHE A 96 0.09 9.57 -20.74
C PHE A 96 -1.40 9.70 -20.50
N GLN A 97 -2.11 8.57 -20.54
CA GLN A 97 -3.55 8.50 -20.39
C GLN A 97 -3.91 7.71 -19.15
N ALA A 98 -4.85 8.23 -18.36
CA ALA A 98 -5.33 7.58 -17.16
C ALA A 98 -6.80 7.91 -16.89
N SER A 99 -7.48 6.99 -16.22
CA SER A 99 -8.87 7.15 -15.79
C SER A 99 -9.12 6.40 -14.48
N ILE A 100 -10.15 6.86 -13.76
CA ILE A 100 -10.70 6.20 -12.59
C ILE A 100 -12.16 5.91 -12.86
N THR A 101 -12.57 4.65 -12.75
CA THR A 101 -13.95 4.23 -12.98
C THR A 101 -14.48 3.45 -11.78
N SER A 102 -15.70 3.73 -11.35
CA SER A 102 -16.39 2.94 -10.34
C SER A 102 -16.78 1.57 -10.90
N ASN A 103 -16.62 0.53 -10.10
CA ASN A 103 -17.07 -0.82 -10.39
C ASN A 103 -18.32 -1.16 -9.58
N GLU A 104 -18.97 -2.27 -9.91
CA GLU A 104 -20.02 -2.84 -9.07
C GLU A 104 -19.46 -3.21 -7.68
N GLY A 105 -20.26 -3.03 -6.63
CA GLY A 105 -19.86 -3.36 -5.25
C GLY A 105 -19.00 -2.30 -4.55
N GLY A 106 -18.86 -1.09 -5.12
CA GLY A 106 -18.18 0.03 -4.46
C GLY A 106 -16.65 0.04 -4.58
N ALA A 107 -16.08 -0.87 -5.36
CA ALA A 107 -14.68 -0.87 -5.78
C ALA A 107 -14.46 0.08 -6.97
N TYR A 108 -13.20 0.36 -7.29
CA TYR A 108 -12.80 1.24 -8.40
C TYR A 108 -11.69 0.60 -9.22
N THR A 109 -11.57 1.02 -10.48
CA THR A 109 -10.48 0.65 -11.37
C THR A 109 -9.65 1.88 -11.70
N PHE A 110 -8.34 1.78 -11.52
CA PHE A 110 -7.35 2.70 -12.06
C PHE A 110 -6.82 2.12 -13.36
N SER A 111 -7.17 2.74 -14.48
CA SER A 111 -6.68 2.38 -15.81
C SER A 111 -5.67 3.41 -16.28
N PHE A 112 -4.52 2.96 -16.78
CA PHE A 112 -3.49 3.85 -17.31
C PHE A 112 -2.72 3.22 -18.47
N SER A 113 -2.25 4.05 -19.39
CA SER A 113 -1.44 3.65 -20.54
C SER A 113 -0.46 4.76 -20.95
N ILE A 114 0.56 4.37 -21.71
CA ILE A 114 1.48 5.33 -22.34
C ILE A 114 1.52 5.01 -23.83
N LYS A 115 0.96 5.89 -24.65
CA LYS A 115 0.82 5.68 -26.09
C LYS A 115 2.16 5.34 -26.76
N ASP A 116 2.14 4.28 -27.56
CA ASP A 116 3.30 3.70 -28.28
C ASP A 116 4.38 3.09 -27.37
N VAL A 117 4.15 2.98 -26.06
CA VAL A 117 5.15 2.57 -25.06
C VAL A 117 4.67 1.40 -24.22
N MET A 118 3.50 1.56 -23.61
CA MET A 118 2.93 0.66 -22.61
C MET A 118 1.43 0.53 -22.87
N ASP A 119 0.99 -0.71 -23.03
CA ASP A 119 -0.43 -1.04 -23.19
C ASP A 119 -1.23 -0.68 -21.92
N GLU A 120 -2.55 -0.62 -22.07
CA GLU A 120 -3.42 -0.30 -20.95
C GLU A 120 -3.30 -1.33 -19.82
N CYS A 121 -3.01 -0.83 -18.63
CA CYS A 121 -3.04 -1.57 -17.38
C CYS A 121 -4.26 -1.13 -16.59
N ALA A 122 -5.05 -2.07 -16.08
CA ALA A 122 -6.24 -1.81 -15.27
C ALA A 122 -6.11 -2.50 -13.91
N LEU A 123 -6.15 -1.71 -12.84
CA LEU A 123 -5.93 -2.18 -11.48
C LEU A 123 -7.16 -1.90 -10.61
N VAL A 124 -7.75 -2.94 -10.04
CA VAL A 124 -8.94 -2.85 -9.19
C VAL A 124 -8.54 -2.64 -7.73
N TYR A 125 -9.19 -1.70 -7.04
CA TYR A 125 -8.95 -1.37 -5.62
C TYR A 125 -10.24 -0.96 -4.90
N GLY A 126 -10.15 -0.76 -3.59
CA GLY A 126 -11.30 -0.43 -2.74
C GLY A 126 -12.20 -1.62 -2.46
N ASN A 127 -11.64 -2.84 -2.47
CA ASN A 127 -12.39 -4.02 -2.04
C ASN A 127 -12.61 -3.92 -0.52
N THR A 128 -13.86 -3.71 -0.13
CA THR A 128 -14.20 -3.42 1.26
C THR A 128 -13.81 -4.55 2.22
N GLU A 129 -14.00 -5.81 1.86
CA GLU A 129 -13.65 -6.94 2.74
C GLU A 129 -12.13 -6.99 3.02
N LYS A 130 -11.33 -6.77 1.98
CA LYS A 130 -9.86 -6.74 2.10
C LYS A 130 -9.37 -5.53 2.88
N ASP A 131 -9.95 -4.36 2.61
CA ASP A 131 -9.62 -3.14 3.36
C ASP A 131 -9.98 -3.34 4.84
N ILE A 132 -11.13 -3.94 5.17
CA ILE A 132 -11.50 -4.26 6.56
C ILE A 132 -10.50 -5.22 7.22
N TYR A 133 -10.09 -6.28 6.53
CA TYR A 133 -9.10 -7.22 7.05
C TYR A 133 -7.78 -6.50 7.37
N SER A 134 -7.26 -5.75 6.41
CA SER A 134 -6.01 -5.00 6.53
C SER A 134 -6.09 -3.94 7.64
N LEU A 135 -7.24 -3.27 7.77
CA LEU A 135 -7.51 -2.30 8.83
C LEU A 135 -7.47 -2.94 10.22
N LYS A 136 -8.01 -4.15 10.39
CA LYS A 136 -8.02 -4.83 11.70
C LYS A 136 -6.61 -5.17 12.16
N GLU A 137 -5.71 -5.53 11.25
CA GLU A 137 -4.31 -5.87 11.53
C GLU A 137 -3.42 -4.65 11.86
N ARG A 138 -3.81 -3.44 11.43
CA ARG A 138 -3.01 -2.22 11.68
C ARG A 138 -2.85 -1.91 13.17
N GLU A 139 -1.71 -1.32 13.50
CA GLU A 139 -1.44 -0.74 14.82
C GLU A 139 -2.41 0.41 15.11
N LEU A 140 -2.87 0.48 16.36
CA LEU A 140 -3.71 1.58 16.81
C LEU A 140 -2.84 2.84 16.96
N THR A 141 -3.32 3.98 16.45
CA THR A 141 -2.65 5.28 16.65
C THR A 141 -3.63 6.30 17.24
N ASN A 142 -3.22 7.55 17.46
CA ASN A 142 -4.15 8.64 17.80
C ASN A 142 -4.05 9.82 16.82
N ASN A 143 -3.66 9.56 15.57
CA ASN A 143 -3.53 10.61 14.55
C ASN A 143 -4.90 11.26 14.22
N SER A 144 -5.98 10.51 14.41
CA SER A 144 -7.37 11.00 14.29
C SER A 144 -7.79 11.95 15.40
N GLU A 145 -7.03 11.99 16.51
CA GLU A 145 -7.31 12.73 17.74
C GLU A 145 -8.66 12.34 18.39
N PHE A 146 -9.16 11.13 18.12
CA PHE A 146 -10.43 10.67 18.70
C PHE A 146 -10.37 10.62 20.21
N LEU A 147 -9.27 10.10 20.76
CA LEU A 147 -9.02 10.02 22.19
C LEU A 147 -8.40 11.33 22.68
N ASP A 148 -8.68 11.69 23.94
CA ASP A 148 -8.11 12.88 24.56
C ASP A 148 -6.56 12.87 24.49
N ASN A 149 -6.01 13.86 23.78
CA ASN A 149 -4.59 13.90 23.49
C ASN A 149 -3.74 14.09 24.75
N ASN A 150 -4.25 14.77 25.78
CA ASN A 150 -3.51 14.94 27.04
C ASN A 150 -3.39 13.60 27.78
N THR A 151 -4.46 12.82 27.81
CA THR A 151 -4.45 11.47 28.37
C THR A 151 -3.52 10.55 27.57
N VAL A 152 -3.59 10.56 26.23
CA VAL A 152 -2.70 9.74 25.39
C VAL A 152 -1.23 10.08 25.63
N ILE A 153 -0.87 11.37 25.68
CA ILE A 153 0.52 11.81 25.93
C ILE A 153 1.00 11.43 27.34
N ARG A 154 0.13 11.55 28.35
CA ARG A 154 0.50 11.35 29.76
C ARG A 154 0.51 9.88 30.19
N GLU A 155 -0.46 9.11 29.72
CA GLU A 155 -0.80 7.78 30.25
C GLU A 155 -0.73 6.67 29.19
N GLY A 156 -0.64 7.04 27.92
CA GLY A 156 -0.58 6.10 26.81
C GLY A 156 -1.94 5.81 26.17
N LEU A 157 -1.86 5.24 24.97
CA LEU A 157 -3.02 4.99 24.11
C LEU A 157 -4.01 4.00 24.73
N ASP A 158 -3.52 2.91 25.30
CA ASP A 158 -4.36 1.87 25.91
C ASP A 158 -5.13 2.40 27.11
N VAL A 159 -4.49 3.25 27.93
CA VAL A 159 -5.15 3.86 29.09
C VAL A 159 -6.24 4.82 28.63
N ALA A 160 -5.98 5.64 27.62
CA ALA A 160 -6.97 6.54 27.05
C ALA A 160 -8.15 5.76 26.43
N LEU A 161 -7.88 4.67 25.71
CA LEU A 161 -8.91 3.82 25.13
C LEU A 161 -9.76 3.16 26.23
N ASN A 162 -9.14 2.66 27.30
CA ASN A 162 -9.85 2.03 28.43
C ASN A 162 -10.79 3.00 29.17
N GLN A 163 -10.61 4.31 29.02
CA GLN A 163 -11.51 5.32 29.58
C GLN A 163 -12.78 5.53 28.73
N VAL A 164 -12.84 4.98 27.52
CA VAL A 164 -14.00 5.14 26.63
C VAL A 164 -15.22 4.40 27.17
N LYS A 165 -16.35 5.11 27.23
CA LYS A 165 -17.65 4.57 27.67
C LYS A 165 -18.77 5.14 26.82
N TYR A 166 -19.80 4.35 26.57
CA TYR A 166 -21.00 4.83 25.90
C TYR A 166 -22.03 5.31 26.91
N ASP A 167 -22.50 6.55 26.73
CA ASP A 167 -23.63 7.15 27.46
C ASP A 167 -24.89 7.00 26.60
N ASP A 168 -25.82 6.17 27.06
CA ASP A 168 -27.08 5.84 26.41
C ASP A 168 -28.09 7.01 26.43
N LYS A 169 -28.01 7.88 27.44
CA LYS A 169 -28.92 9.02 27.60
C LYS A 169 -28.56 10.14 26.63
N GLU A 170 -27.26 10.41 26.51
CA GLU A 170 -26.74 11.46 25.65
C GLU A 170 -26.44 10.97 24.22
N ASN A 171 -26.44 9.66 24.00
CA ASN A 171 -26.01 8.99 22.78
C ASN A 171 -24.61 9.45 22.33
N LYS A 172 -23.65 9.41 23.26
CA LYS A 172 -22.27 9.90 23.11
C LYS A 172 -21.26 8.94 23.71
N LEU A 173 -20.00 9.13 23.37
CA LEU A 173 -18.88 8.39 23.96
C LEU A 173 -18.07 9.29 24.89
N ASP A 174 -18.05 8.97 26.18
CA ASP A 174 -17.07 9.52 27.11
C ASP A 174 -15.66 9.08 26.72
N GLY A 175 -14.67 9.93 26.97
CA GLY A 175 -13.28 9.67 26.55
C GLY A 175 -12.99 9.98 25.08
N VAL A 176 -14.01 10.33 24.29
CA VAL A 176 -13.88 10.82 22.91
C VAL A 176 -14.06 12.34 22.87
N ALA A 177 -13.15 13.04 22.21
CA ALA A 177 -13.22 14.50 22.07
C ALA A 177 -14.56 14.94 21.47
N LEU A 178 -15.14 16.04 21.99
CA LEU A 178 -16.48 16.50 21.58
C LEU A 178 -16.57 16.77 20.06
N ALA A 179 -15.50 17.32 19.47
CA ALA A 179 -15.41 17.57 18.02
C ALA A 179 -15.44 16.28 17.17
N ASN A 180 -15.20 15.12 17.77
CA ASN A 180 -15.07 13.83 17.10
C ASN A 180 -16.29 12.91 17.30
N GLN A 181 -17.29 13.32 18.10
CA GLN A 181 -18.52 12.55 18.33
C GLN A 181 -19.31 12.24 17.04
N SER A 182 -19.25 13.13 16.04
CA SER A 182 -19.88 12.87 14.73
C SER A 182 -19.03 11.95 13.84
N ARG A 183 -17.72 11.88 14.06
CA ARG A 183 -16.75 11.11 13.25
C ARG A 183 -16.68 9.63 13.61
N VAL A 184 -17.20 9.25 14.78
CA VAL A 184 -17.24 7.86 15.28
C VAL A 184 -18.43 7.05 14.77
N ASN A 185 -19.31 7.66 13.96
CA ASN A 185 -20.39 6.98 13.24
C ASN A 185 -21.35 6.13 14.11
N LEU A 186 -21.67 6.59 15.32
CA LEU A 186 -22.68 5.92 16.18
C LEU A 186 -24.05 5.76 15.50
N HIS A 187 -24.38 6.62 14.55
CA HIS A 187 -25.62 6.53 13.77
C HIS A 187 -25.71 5.30 12.85
N LEU A 188 -24.59 4.63 12.57
CA LEU A 188 -24.56 3.38 11.79
C LEU A 188 -24.80 2.14 12.65
N LEU A 189 -24.75 2.27 13.98
CA LEU A 189 -24.96 1.16 14.91
C LEU A 189 -26.44 1.00 15.23
N ASP A 190 -26.88 -0.25 15.30
CA ASP A 190 -28.24 -0.59 15.71
C ASP A 190 -28.47 -0.25 17.19
N GLU A 191 -29.72 0.04 17.56
CA GLU A 191 -30.05 0.38 18.95
C GLU A 191 -29.72 -0.75 19.93
N GLU A 192 -29.92 -2.02 19.52
CA GLU A 192 -29.50 -3.17 20.33
C GLU A 192 -27.98 -3.14 20.61
N THR A 193 -27.18 -2.86 19.59
CA THR A 193 -25.72 -2.75 19.70
C THR A 193 -25.30 -1.64 20.66
N LYS A 194 -25.95 -0.48 20.59
CA LYS A 194 -25.72 0.64 21.50
C LYS A 194 -26.07 0.29 22.95
N GLN A 195 -27.19 -0.43 23.17
CA GLN A 195 -27.56 -0.89 24.51
C GLN A 195 -26.51 -1.84 25.08
N GLU A 196 -25.98 -2.77 24.27
CA GLU A 196 -24.88 -3.63 24.71
C GLU A 196 -23.60 -2.85 25.02
N MET A 197 -23.29 -1.80 24.25
CA MET A 197 -22.15 -0.91 24.57
C MET A 197 -22.33 -0.17 25.90
N ALA A 198 -23.57 0.16 26.29
CA ALA A 198 -23.86 0.78 27.58
C ALA A 198 -23.67 -0.21 28.74
N VAL A 199 -24.03 -1.48 28.53
CA VAL A 199 -23.86 -2.56 29.52
C VAL A 199 -22.40 -2.99 29.64
N ASN A 200 -21.71 -3.17 28.51
CA ASN A 200 -20.33 -3.61 28.44
C ASN A 200 -19.47 -2.61 27.64
N GLN A 201 -18.71 -1.82 28.40
CA GLN A 201 -17.83 -0.77 27.86
C GLN A 201 -16.77 -1.31 26.89
N ARG A 202 -16.43 -2.60 26.94
CA ARG A 202 -15.47 -3.20 25.97
C ARG A 202 -15.96 -3.10 24.54
N PHE A 203 -17.28 -3.11 24.29
CA PHE A 203 -17.79 -2.89 22.94
C PHE A 203 -17.60 -1.44 22.49
N ALA A 204 -17.79 -0.46 23.39
CA ALA A 204 -17.49 0.94 23.09
C ALA A 204 -16.01 1.15 22.76
N GLN A 205 -15.12 0.53 23.53
CA GLN A 205 -13.68 0.55 23.31
C GLN A 205 -13.31 -0.10 21.97
N LYS A 206 -13.84 -1.29 21.69
CA LYS A 206 -13.62 -2.01 20.42
C LYS A 206 -14.11 -1.21 19.22
N TRP A 207 -15.30 -0.60 19.31
CA TRP A 207 -15.84 0.25 18.25
C TRP A 207 -14.94 1.45 17.98
N ILE A 208 -14.50 2.16 19.02
CA ILE A 208 -13.59 3.30 18.88
C ILE A 208 -12.25 2.89 18.27
N ALA A 209 -11.68 1.77 18.70
CA ALA A 209 -10.44 1.25 18.11
C ALA A 209 -10.59 1.02 16.59
N LEU A 210 -11.70 0.40 16.16
CA LEU A 210 -11.97 0.20 14.73
C LEU A 210 -12.14 1.52 13.96
N GLN A 211 -12.86 2.49 14.54
CA GLN A 211 -13.07 3.79 13.89
C GLN A 211 -11.78 4.60 13.79
N ILE A 212 -10.90 4.56 14.80
CA ILE A 212 -9.57 5.16 14.77
C ILE A 212 -8.76 4.58 13.61
N LYS A 213 -8.63 3.25 13.54
CA LYS A 213 -7.85 2.60 12.48
C LYS A 213 -8.37 2.94 11.09
N CYS A 214 -9.69 2.90 10.90
CA CYS A 214 -10.32 3.25 9.63
C CYS A 214 -10.08 4.72 9.26
N PHE A 215 -10.24 5.65 10.22
CA PHE A 215 -10.01 7.06 9.97
C PHE A 215 -8.55 7.35 9.63
N ASP A 216 -7.62 6.86 10.45
CA ASP A 216 -6.19 7.11 10.32
C ASP A 216 -5.64 6.57 9.00
N TYR A 217 -6.10 5.38 8.59
CA TYR A 217 -5.78 4.82 7.28
C TYR A 217 -6.21 5.78 6.18
N TYR A 218 -7.50 6.00 5.95
CA TYR A 218 -7.88 6.84 4.80
C TYR A 218 -7.40 8.29 4.88
N ALA A 219 -7.17 8.83 6.09
CA ALA A 219 -6.57 10.15 6.28
C ALA A 219 -5.11 10.20 5.83
N ALA A 220 -4.29 9.19 6.14
CA ALA A 220 -2.90 9.11 5.67
C ALA A 220 -2.82 9.03 4.14
N GLN A 221 -3.76 8.34 3.51
CA GLN A 221 -3.83 8.15 2.05
C GLN A 221 -4.18 9.49 1.38
N ARG A 222 -5.18 10.18 1.94
CA ARG A 222 -5.56 11.52 1.50
C ARG A 222 -4.41 12.52 1.67
N SER A 223 -3.77 12.53 2.84
CA SER A 223 -2.63 13.40 3.13
C SER A 223 -1.45 13.14 2.20
N SER A 224 -1.16 11.88 1.90
CA SER A 224 -0.07 11.50 0.99
C SER A 224 -0.37 11.96 -0.44
N LEU A 225 -1.62 11.86 -0.89
CA LEU A 225 -2.06 12.38 -2.19
C LEU A 225 -1.98 13.92 -2.25
N ASP A 226 -2.35 14.61 -1.18
CA ASP A 226 -2.28 16.07 -1.09
C ASP A 226 -0.83 16.60 -0.94
N SER A 227 0.12 15.73 -0.57
CA SER A 227 1.54 16.07 -0.41
C SER A 227 2.37 15.85 -1.67
N ILE A 228 1.75 15.47 -2.79
CA ILE A 228 2.47 15.29 -4.06
C ILE A 228 2.93 16.65 -4.57
N ASP A 229 4.24 16.80 -4.75
CA ASP A 229 4.84 18.05 -5.24
C ASP A 229 4.23 18.49 -6.59
N GLY A 230 3.84 19.75 -6.67
CA GLY A 230 3.27 20.36 -7.87
C GLY A 230 1.82 19.97 -8.17
N LEU A 231 1.19 19.13 -7.34
CA LEU A 231 -0.21 18.76 -7.49
C LEU A 231 -1.11 19.65 -6.62
N ASP A 232 -2.02 20.38 -7.25
CA ASP A 232 -3.22 20.91 -6.60
C ASP A 232 -4.45 20.17 -7.16
N ILE A 233 -5.06 19.33 -6.33
CA ILE A 233 -6.20 18.48 -6.70
C ILE A 233 -7.42 19.29 -7.15
N THR A 234 -7.58 20.51 -6.65
CA THR A 234 -8.69 21.37 -7.07
C THR A 234 -8.43 22.00 -8.44
N SER A 235 -7.17 22.27 -8.76
CA SER A 235 -6.75 22.84 -10.04
C SER A 235 -6.85 21.87 -11.21
N VAL A 236 -6.82 20.55 -10.97
CA VAL A 236 -6.89 19.55 -12.05
C VAL A 236 -8.30 19.32 -12.58
N ILE A 237 -9.33 19.89 -11.94
CA ILE A 237 -10.72 19.77 -12.38
C ILE A 237 -10.88 20.42 -13.77
N GLY A 238 -11.39 19.65 -14.73
CA GLY A 238 -11.57 20.10 -16.12
C GLY A 238 -10.31 20.02 -16.98
N THR A 239 -9.20 19.52 -16.43
CA THR A 239 -7.96 19.24 -17.17
C THR A 239 -7.86 17.76 -17.54
N GLU A 240 -6.85 17.39 -18.34
CA GLU A 240 -6.50 15.99 -18.61
C GLU A 240 -6.08 15.21 -17.35
N LYS A 241 -5.74 15.89 -16.25
CA LYS A 241 -5.36 15.30 -14.96
C LYS A 241 -6.55 15.09 -14.02
N LYS A 242 -7.79 15.31 -14.48
CA LYS A 242 -9.02 15.16 -13.68
C LYS A 242 -9.16 13.76 -13.05
N TRP A 243 -8.53 12.74 -13.61
CA TRP A 243 -8.51 11.39 -13.03
C TRP A 243 -7.91 11.37 -11.61
N ILE A 244 -7.01 12.29 -11.25
CA ILE A 244 -6.47 12.42 -9.88
C ILE A 244 -7.55 12.92 -8.91
N PHE A 245 -8.37 13.87 -9.35
CA PHE A 245 -9.53 14.32 -8.58
C PHE A 245 -10.53 13.16 -8.39
N HIS A 246 -10.77 12.36 -9.43
CA HIS A 246 -11.62 11.17 -9.31
C HIS A 246 -11.03 10.11 -8.38
N PHE A 247 -9.71 9.96 -8.34
CA PHE A 247 -9.03 9.10 -7.37
C PHE A 247 -9.17 9.62 -5.93
N ALA A 248 -9.05 10.94 -5.72
CA ALA A 248 -9.30 11.54 -4.41
C ALA A 248 -10.76 11.33 -3.95
N GLN A 249 -11.73 11.42 -4.88
CA GLN A 249 -13.13 11.13 -4.59
C GLN A 249 -13.36 9.66 -4.23
N SER A 250 -12.75 8.73 -4.98
CA SER A 250 -12.92 7.30 -4.71
C SER A 250 -12.42 6.92 -3.32
N ILE A 251 -11.32 7.49 -2.82
CA ILE A 251 -10.84 7.26 -1.44
C ILE A 251 -11.94 7.60 -0.42
N ASN A 252 -12.65 8.71 -0.60
CA ASN A 252 -13.74 9.12 0.31
C ASN A 252 -14.95 8.18 0.22
N GLU A 253 -15.28 7.72 -0.99
CA GLU A 253 -16.40 6.80 -1.21
C GLU A 253 -16.08 5.40 -0.66
N ILE A 254 -14.87 4.89 -0.90
CA ILE A 254 -14.36 3.63 -0.32
C ILE A 254 -14.36 3.71 1.20
N LYS A 255 -13.89 4.82 1.79
CA LYS A 255 -13.94 5.05 3.24
C LYS A 255 -15.37 4.93 3.78
N ARG A 256 -16.34 5.61 3.15
CA ARG A 256 -17.74 5.55 3.56
C ARG A 256 -18.28 4.11 3.50
N ASN A 257 -18.06 3.43 2.37
CA ASN A 257 -18.50 2.04 2.20
C ASN A 257 -17.84 1.11 3.23
N THR A 258 -16.56 1.34 3.55
CA THR A 258 -15.84 0.58 4.57
C THR A 258 -16.43 0.82 5.96
N GLN A 259 -16.77 2.07 6.30
CA GLN A 259 -17.41 2.40 7.59
C GLN A 259 -18.79 1.77 7.74
N GLU A 260 -19.60 1.76 6.68
CA GLU A 260 -20.92 1.09 6.66
C GLU A 260 -20.79 -0.42 6.85
N ASN A 261 -19.86 -1.07 6.16
CA ASN A 261 -19.64 -2.51 6.31
C ASN A 261 -19.01 -2.87 7.66
N LEU A 262 -18.10 -2.05 8.20
CA LEU A 262 -17.56 -2.22 9.55
C LEU A 262 -18.68 -2.14 10.61
N ALA A 263 -19.60 -1.19 10.47
CA ALA A 263 -20.75 -1.08 11.36
C ALA A 263 -21.64 -2.32 11.29
N LYS A 264 -21.93 -2.80 10.07
CA LYS A 264 -22.70 -4.02 9.85
C LYS A 264 -22.04 -5.25 10.48
N GLU A 265 -20.75 -5.48 10.22
CA GLU A 265 -19.99 -6.58 10.84
C GLU A 265 -20.01 -6.50 12.36
N PHE A 266 -19.89 -5.29 12.92
CA PHE A 266 -19.90 -5.07 14.36
C PHE A 266 -21.27 -5.33 14.99
N ASN A 267 -22.36 -4.87 14.37
CA ASN A 267 -23.73 -5.16 14.80
C ASN A 267 -24.00 -6.68 14.75
N ASP A 268 -23.61 -7.34 13.65
CA ASP A 268 -23.77 -8.79 13.47
C ASP A 268 -22.95 -9.59 14.50
N GLU A 269 -21.76 -9.11 14.87
CA GLU A 269 -20.93 -9.73 15.90
C GLU A 269 -21.60 -9.64 17.28
N ILE A 270 -22.05 -8.46 17.69
CA ILE A 270 -22.69 -8.26 19.00
C ILE A 270 -24.00 -9.04 19.11
N LYS A 271 -24.81 -9.03 18.05
CA LYS A 271 -26.03 -9.82 18.01
C LYS A 271 -25.78 -11.32 18.21
N LYS A 272 -24.73 -11.87 17.59
CA LYS A 272 -24.34 -13.28 17.79
C LYS A 272 -23.92 -13.55 19.24
N LEU A 273 -23.20 -12.62 19.88
CA LEU A 273 -22.80 -12.75 21.28
C LEU A 273 -24.01 -12.74 22.22
N ASN A 274 -24.99 -11.87 21.94
CA ASN A 274 -26.27 -11.80 22.64
C ASN A 274 -27.07 -13.11 22.51
N ASP A 275 -27.25 -13.60 21.27
CA ASP A 275 -28.00 -14.83 20.98
C ASP A 275 -27.41 -16.06 21.67
N LEU A 276 -26.08 -16.11 21.80
CA LEU A 276 -25.35 -17.18 22.47
C LEU A 276 -25.39 -17.08 24.01
N ASN A 277 -25.97 -16.02 24.57
CA ASN A 277 -26.10 -15.77 26.01
C ASN A 277 -24.76 -15.90 26.75
N ILE A 278 -23.67 -15.46 26.11
CA ILE A 278 -22.29 -15.62 26.61
C ILE A 278 -22.07 -14.80 27.89
N TYR A 279 -22.93 -13.81 28.19
CA TYR A 279 -22.93 -13.08 29.46
C TYR A 279 -23.16 -13.94 30.71
N ASN A 280 -23.63 -15.19 30.57
CA ASN A 280 -23.72 -16.14 31.68
C ASN A 280 -22.37 -16.81 32.04
N TYR A 281 -21.29 -16.55 31.29
CA TYR A 281 -19.94 -17.07 31.56
C TYR A 281 -18.87 -15.98 31.37
N PRO A 282 -18.71 -15.04 32.32
CA PRO A 282 -17.77 -13.91 32.23
C PRO A 282 -16.31 -14.33 32.02
N ASP A 283 -15.91 -15.50 32.52
CA ASP A 283 -14.54 -16.03 32.42
C ASP A 283 -14.02 -16.26 30.98
N LYS A 284 -14.92 -16.28 29.98
CA LYS A 284 -14.53 -16.41 28.56
C LYS A 284 -14.23 -15.10 27.86
N LEU A 285 -14.68 -13.97 28.38
CA LEU A 285 -14.39 -12.63 27.83
C LEU A 285 -13.08 -12.05 28.40
N ASP A 286 -12.67 -12.48 29.60
CA ASP A 286 -11.52 -11.91 30.32
C ASP A 286 -10.13 -12.34 29.81
N ASN A 287 -10.06 -13.28 28.85
CA ASN A 287 -8.79 -13.82 28.36
C ASN A 287 -8.41 -13.40 26.93
N GLU A 288 -9.26 -12.66 26.21
CA GLU A 288 -8.89 -12.07 24.92
C GLU A 288 -8.42 -10.63 25.10
N PRO A 289 -7.21 -10.27 24.64
CA PRO A 289 -6.79 -8.88 24.57
C PRO A 289 -7.83 -8.06 23.80
N ILE A 290 -8.23 -6.91 24.34
CA ILE A 290 -9.13 -5.93 23.66
C ILE A 290 -8.58 -5.56 22.27
N TYR A 291 -7.26 -5.68 22.13
CA TYR A 291 -6.51 -5.65 20.90
C TYR A 291 -5.33 -6.62 21.04
N SER A 292 -5.23 -7.64 20.18
CA SER A 292 -3.96 -8.35 20.01
C SER A 292 -3.09 -7.49 19.10
N GLU A 293 -1.99 -6.95 19.63
CA GLU A 293 -0.89 -6.47 18.78
C GLU A 293 -0.60 -7.55 17.72
N PRO A 294 -0.28 -7.18 16.47
CA PRO A 294 0.11 -8.16 15.48
C PRO A 294 1.25 -9.00 16.06
N TYR A 295 1.02 -10.32 16.19
CA TYR A 295 2.02 -11.25 16.68
C TYR A 295 3.31 -11.03 15.87
N LYS A 296 4.34 -10.47 16.52
CA LYS A 296 5.70 -10.44 15.98
C LYS A 296 6.23 -11.88 16.01
N ASN A 297 5.77 -12.71 15.08
CA ASN A 297 6.38 -14.00 14.79
C ASN A 297 7.76 -13.75 14.19
N ASN A 298 8.74 -13.54 15.06
CA ASN A 298 10.16 -13.67 14.72
C ASN A 298 10.61 -15.15 14.76
N GLU A 299 9.69 -16.11 14.86
CA GLU A 299 10.01 -17.51 14.73
C GLU A 299 9.93 -17.94 13.26
N PRO A 300 11.01 -18.53 12.70
CA PRO A 300 10.96 -19.06 11.35
C PRO A 300 9.94 -20.20 11.31
N ILE A 301 8.97 -20.09 10.41
CA ILE A 301 8.08 -21.18 10.04
C ILE A 301 8.96 -22.29 9.43
N TYR A 302 9.24 -23.33 10.21
CA TYR A 302 9.78 -24.58 9.67
C TYR A 302 8.64 -25.32 8.98
N GLU A 303 8.40 -25.00 7.71
CA GLU A 303 7.78 -25.99 6.84
C GLU A 303 8.76 -27.16 6.68
N GLY A 304 8.38 -28.32 7.21
CA GLY A 304 9.09 -29.57 7.02
C GLY A 304 9.04 -30.01 5.57
N ILE A 305 9.85 -29.39 4.70
CA ILE A 305 10.14 -29.92 3.39
C ILE A 305 11.12 -31.08 3.58
N GLN A 306 10.64 -32.31 3.40
CA GLN A 306 11.52 -33.46 3.21
C GLN A 306 12.30 -33.27 1.90
N PHE A 307 13.50 -32.71 2.01
CA PHE A 307 14.49 -32.76 0.94
C PHE A 307 15.21 -34.10 0.97
N ASN A 308 15.04 -34.87 -0.11
CA ASN A 308 15.95 -35.97 -0.43
C ASN A 308 17.38 -35.42 -0.53
N SER A 309 18.26 -36.04 0.24
CA SER A 309 19.66 -35.68 0.41
C SER A 309 20.48 -35.99 -0.83
N SER A 310 20.99 -34.96 -1.50
CA SER A 310 22.34 -34.96 -2.08
C SER A 310 22.70 -33.56 -2.60
N GLU A 311 23.87 -33.07 -2.18
CA GLU A 311 24.57 -31.83 -2.59
C GLU A 311 24.24 -30.55 -1.79
N ILE A 312 24.83 -30.47 -0.59
CA ILE A 312 24.96 -29.24 0.18
C ILE A 312 26.23 -28.51 -0.26
N SER A 313 26.08 -27.35 -0.91
CA SER A 313 27.07 -26.27 -0.88
C SER A 313 26.49 -25.12 -0.06
N SER A 314 26.92 -25.01 1.20
CA SER A 314 26.44 -24.02 2.16
C SER A 314 26.79 -22.59 1.73
N LYS A 315 25.82 -21.84 1.18
CA LYS A 315 25.90 -20.37 1.10
C LYS A 315 25.25 -19.78 2.35
N LYS A 316 26.08 -19.26 3.26
CA LYS A 316 25.61 -18.43 4.38
C LYS A 316 25.32 -17.03 3.83
N TYR A 317 24.05 -16.60 3.90
CA TYR A 317 23.68 -15.20 3.70
C TYR A 317 23.42 -14.57 5.06
N TYR A 318 24.11 -13.47 5.36
CA TYR A 318 23.81 -12.61 6.50
C TYR A 318 22.95 -11.43 6.01
N LYS A 319 21.83 -11.17 6.68
CA LYS A 319 20.97 -10.00 6.46
C LYS A 319 21.43 -8.89 7.40
N GLY A 320 21.90 -7.78 6.84
CA GLY A 320 22.27 -6.56 7.56
C GLY A 320 21.49 -5.35 7.03
N SER A 321 21.36 -4.32 7.86
CA SER A 321 20.49 -3.15 7.66
C SER A 321 20.86 -2.29 6.46
N ILE A 322 19.80 -1.65 5.95
CA ILE A 322 19.70 -0.84 4.74
C ILE A 322 20.62 0.39 4.81
N ASN A 323 21.59 0.47 3.92
CA ASN A 323 22.07 1.70 3.26
C ASN A 323 23.09 1.30 2.18
N GLY A 324 22.98 1.92 1.01
CA GLY A 324 23.65 1.50 -0.22
C GLY A 324 25.16 1.39 -0.11
N ASP A 325 25.72 0.37 -0.76
CA ASP A 325 26.94 0.50 -1.55
C ASP A 325 27.16 -0.73 -2.44
N ILE A 326 27.85 -0.45 -3.53
CA ILE A 326 28.21 -1.27 -4.69
C ILE A 326 28.75 -2.66 -4.31
N TYR A 327 28.20 -3.73 -4.87
CA TYR A 327 28.79 -5.08 -4.76
C TYR A 327 29.88 -5.29 -5.83
N ALA A 328 31.14 -5.15 -5.45
CA ALA A 328 32.27 -5.70 -6.19
C ALA A 328 32.37 -7.22 -5.96
N LYS A 329 32.37 -8.00 -7.03
CA LYS A 329 32.62 -9.45 -6.99
C LYS A 329 34.10 -9.72 -6.76
N VAL A 330 34.48 -10.26 -5.61
CA VAL A 330 35.83 -10.74 -5.33
C VAL A 330 35.86 -12.27 -5.45
N ASP A 331 36.32 -12.78 -6.59
CA ASP A 331 36.59 -14.21 -6.75
C ASP A 331 37.90 -14.56 -6.03
N LYS A 332 37.80 -15.13 -4.83
CA LYS A 332 38.97 -15.61 -4.08
C LYS A 332 39.39 -16.98 -4.61
N LYS A 333 40.34 -17.01 -5.56
CA LYS A 333 41.09 -18.22 -5.93
C LYS A 333 41.85 -18.73 -4.69
N ILE A 334 41.47 -19.89 -4.16
CA ILE A 334 42.30 -20.62 -3.20
C ILE A 334 43.35 -21.41 -4.00
N LEU A 335 44.58 -20.90 -4.01
CA LEU A 335 45.79 -21.65 -4.33
C LEU A 335 46.05 -22.62 -3.17
N ILE A 336 45.84 -23.92 -3.37
CA ILE A 336 46.36 -24.94 -2.46
C ILE A 336 47.73 -25.35 -2.98
N ASN A 337 48.76 -24.77 -2.38
CA ASN A 337 50.09 -25.37 -2.30
C ASN A 337 50.21 -25.96 -0.89
N GLN A 338 50.47 -27.26 -0.77
CA GLN A 338 51.70 -27.76 -0.14
C GLN A 338 51.74 -29.29 -0.06
N ASN A 339 52.84 -29.81 -0.60
CA ASN A 339 53.47 -31.09 -0.28
C ASN A 339 53.67 -31.30 1.21
N TYR A 340 53.50 -32.54 1.68
CA TYR A 340 54.35 -33.27 2.65
C TYR A 340 53.96 -34.77 2.52
N SER A 341 54.73 -35.62 1.82
CA SER A 341 55.99 -36.33 2.19
C SER A 341 55.83 -37.49 3.20
N LYS A 342 56.35 -38.66 2.78
CA LYS A 342 56.68 -39.90 3.52
C LYS A 342 55.47 -40.77 3.89
N LYS A 343 55.43 -42.04 3.50
CA LYS A 343 56.49 -43.06 3.60
C LYS A 343 56.38 -44.10 2.50
#